data_AF-A0AAD7MD22-F1
#
_entry.id   AF-A0AAD7MD22-F1
#
_cell.length_a   1.000
_cell.length_b   1.000
_cell.length_c   1.000
_cell.angle_alpha   90.00
_cell.angle_beta   90.00
_cell.angle_gamma   90.00
#
_symmetry.space_group_name_H-M   'P 1'
#
loop_
_entity.id
_entity.type
_entity.pdbx_description
1 polymer ?
#
loop_
_entity_poly.entity_id
_entity_poly.type
_entity_poly.pdbx_seq_one_letter_code
_entity_poly.pdbx_strand_id
1 'polypeptide(L)'
;MPESQVSNVKAYQIRNDLSDEFGPKEVPMWPEGHLRIFLQTFALGTAAKSYTTLSVDVGNYQDSQEPYLSDAISGYLALKKLEPETVHVAVRGKCLALCAGYHVLICHLGLEGNPAGNITSMTRSDCKILTAPWYCIPGVNEDEEKAEKMCSFLLADKFHELTARQLQKPTVNVLAAIITEERPFVVTDFNHLTRLHVVSSSRKFTSEDLLSCSLFVLLLARRGKSVFGKLSWGGPTGRLSERRLLRISTTGGKKKKCIIDVLLDAHGPGGGIGKHRASDFMFEVVLHPDTSAIDVCTHNVLYDQLRTRLPIFMARWTSPEFLKACGSRTNSLTLGTCCQLLGLEIDSLKKVRKFVIYSPFPQ
;
A
#
# COMPACT_ATOMS: atom_id res chain seq x y z
N MET A 1 -2.31 7.27 -9.75
CA MET A 1 -2.37 7.86 -8.39
C MET A 1 -1.08 7.52 -7.66
N PRO A 2 -0.33 8.49 -7.11
CA PRO A 2 0.96 8.22 -6.48
C PRO A 2 0.85 7.36 -5.19
N GLU A 3 1.79 6.42 -5.01
CA GLU A 3 1.73 5.24 -4.11
C GLU A 3 1.34 5.50 -2.64
N SER A 4 1.82 6.59 -2.03
CA SER A 4 1.49 6.90 -0.63
C SER A 4 0.04 7.37 -0.44
N GLN A 5 -0.59 7.96 -1.46
CA GLN A 5 -2.01 8.32 -1.40
C GLN A 5 -2.86 7.08 -1.51
N VAL A 6 -2.48 6.14 -2.37
CA VAL A 6 -3.18 4.85 -2.49
C VAL A 6 -3.21 4.18 -1.12
N SER A 7 -2.07 4.15 -0.41
CA SER A 7 -2.02 3.61 0.95
C SER A 7 -2.94 4.36 1.93
N ASN A 8 -2.93 5.70 1.92
CA ASN A 8 -3.80 6.51 2.79
C ASN A 8 -5.29 6.36 2.47
N VAL A 9 -5.65 6.37 1.20
CA VAL A 9 -7.03 6.16 0.73
C VAL A 9 -7.49 4.75 1.08
N LYS A 10 -6.65 3.72 0.90
CA LYS A 10 -6.98 2.35 1.31
C LYS A 10 -7.14 2.22 2.81
N ALA A 11 -6.26 2.82 3.61
CA ALA A 11 -6.46 2.85 5.05
C ALA A 11 -7.74 3.58 5.46
N TYR A 12 -8.08 4.69 4.79
CA TYR A 12 -9.33 5.40 5.01
C TYR A 12 -10.55 4.54 4.65
N GLN A 13 -10.53 3.87 3.49
CA GLN A 13 -11.57 2.92 3.07
C GLN A 13 -11.75 1.79 4.08
N ILE A 14 -10.64 1.17 4.50
CA ILE A 14 -10.65 0.11 5.51
C ILE A 14 -11.26 0.66 6.80
N ARG A 15 -10.79 1.80 7.33
CA ARG A 15 -11.36 2.40 8.55
C ARG A 15 -12.84 2.69 8.44
N ASN A 16 -13.31 3.18 7.30
CA ASN A 16 -14.73 3.43 7.09
C ASN A 16 -15.53 2.13 7.03
N ASP A 17 -15.06 1.12 6.31
CA ASP A 17 -15.73 -0.18 6.25
C ASP A 17 -15.77 -0.85 7.63
N LEU A 18 -14.70 -0.73 8.42
CA LEU A 18 -14.64 -1.18 9.81
C LEU A 18 -15.58 -0.36 10.71
N SER A 19 -15.76 0.94 10.47
CA SER A 19 -16.63 1.80 11.30
C SER A 19 -18.12 1.60 10.96
N ASP A 20 -18.45 1.43 9.67
CA ASP A 20 -19.80 1.11 9.18
C ASP A 20 -20.34 -0.17 9.85
N GLU A 21 -19.46 -1.14 10.15
CA GLU A 21 -19.80 -2.43 10.76
C GLU A 21 -20.31 -2.31 12.21
N PHE A 22 -19.87 -1.30 12.97
CA PHE A 22 -20.18 -1.18 14.41
C PHE A 22 -21.06 0.03 14.79
N GLY A 23 -21.39 0.88 13.81
CA GLY A 23 -22.23 2.07 13.98
C GLY A 23 -21.55 3.20 14.79
N PRO A 24 -22.22 4.35 14.97
CA PRO A 24 -21.72 5.45 15.79
C PRO A 24 -21.86 5.11 17.28
N LYS A 25 -21.13 4.12 17.77
CA LYS A 25 -21.03 3.85 19.21
C LYS A 25 -20.01 4.81 19.83
N GLU A 26 -20.29 5.24 21.06
CA GLU A 26 -19.44 6.14 21.86
C GLU A 26 -18.02 5.60 22.09
N VAL A 27 -17.81 4.30 21.83
CA VAL A 27 -16.50 3.65 21.80
C VAL A 27 -16.33 2.97 20.43
N PRO A 28 -15.33 3.37 19.61
CA PRO A 28 -15.03 2.70 18.36
C PRO A 28 -14.54 1.29 18.65
N MET A 29 -15.46 0.32 18.56
CA MET A 29 -15.11 -1.09 18.61
C MET A 29 -14.59 -1.48 17.23
N TRP A 30 -13.30 -1.82 17.17
CA TRP A 30 -12.67 -2.31 15.95
C TRP A 30 -13.03 -3.81 15.80
N PRO A 31 -13.40 -4.29 14.60
CA PRO A 31 -13.74 -5.69 14.44
C PRO A 31 -12.56 -6.58 14.75
N GLU A 32 -12.91 -7.78 15.19
CA GLU A 32 -11.98 -8.88 15.30
C GLU A 32 -11.82 -9.57 13.96
N GLY A 33 -10.59 -9.97 13.67
CA GLY A 33 -10.27 -10.72 12.47
C GLY A 33 -8.95 -11.43 12.60
N HIS A 34 -8.61 -12.23 11.60
CA HIS A 34 -7.35 -12.95 11.58
C HIS A 34 -6.66 -12.87 10.23
N LEU A 35 -5.33 -12.88 10.25
CA LEU A 35 -4.50 -12.86 9.06
C LEU A 35 -4.44 -14.25 8.41
N ARG A 36 -4.61 -14.31 7.09
CA ARG A 36 -4.35 -15.48 6.26
C ARG A 36 -3.39 -15.10 5.16
N ILE A 37 -2.33 -15.87 4.96
CA ILE A 37 -1.33 -15.64 3.92
C ILE A 37 -1.38 -16.80 2.92
N PHE A 38 -1.32 -16.48 1.63
CA PHE A 38 -1.39 -17.45 0.54
C PHE A 38 0.01 -17.62 -0.05
N LEU A 39 0.82 -18.51 0.53
CA LEU A 39 2.25 -18.61 0.21
C LEU A 39 2.56 -18.95 -1.26
N GLN A 40 1.65 -19.64 -1.93
CA GLN A 40 1.82 -20.11 -3.31
C GLN A 40 1.65 -19.00 -4.35
N THR A 41 1.28 -17.77 -3.98
CA THR A 41 1.03 -16.69 -4.95
C THR A 41 2.14 -15.65 -5.01
N PHE A 42 3.17 -15.77 -4.17
CA PHE A 42 4.27 -14.82 -4.14
C PHE A 42 5.26 -15.09 -5.27
N ALA A 43 5.74 -14.01 -5.88
CA ALA A 43 6.72 -14.13 -6.95
C ALA A 43 8.08 -14.53 -6.38
N LEU A 44 8.66 -15.55 -7.00
CA LEU A 44 10.00 -16.04 -6.72
C LEU A 44 10.97 -15.55 -7.80
N GLY A 45 12.12 -15.10 -7.36
CA GLY A 45 13.20 -14.63 -8.21
C GLY A 45 13.75 -15.73 -9.11
N THR A 46 14.76 -15.38 -9.89
CA THR A 46 15.49 -16.33 -10.73
C THR A 46 16.82 -16.67 -10.07
N ALA A 47 17.52 -17.71 -10.56
CA ALA A 47 18.89 -18.00 -10.13
C ALA A 47 19.81 -16.78 -10.27
N ALA A 48 19.61 -15.95 -11.32
CA ALA A 48 20.37 -14.72 -11.55
C ALA A 48 20.01 -13.58 -10.59
N LYS A 49 18.79 -13.55 -10.05
CA LYS A 49 18.33 -12.52 -9.12
C LYS A 49 17.37 -13.14 -8.12
N SER A 50 17.92 -13.61 -7.00
CA SER A 50 17.12 -14.09 -5.88
C SER A 50 16.35 -12.93 -5.27
N TYR A 51 15.02 -13.00 -5.35
CA TYR A 51 14.11 -12.14 -4.61
C TYR A 51 12.82 -12.92 -4.30
N THR A 52 12.08 -12.45 -3.31
CA THR A 52 10.72 -12.90 -3.05
C THR A 52 9.87 -11.68 -2.73
N THR A 53 8.62 -11.67 -3.16
CA THR A 53 7.69 -10.61 -2.79
C THR A 53 7.12 -10.77 -1.38
N LEU A 54 7.31 -11.92 -0.73
CA LEU A 54 7.03 -12.12 0.69
C LEU A 54 8.32 -12.13 1.50
N SER A 55 8.26 -11.55 2.68
CA SER A 55 9.38 -11.65 3.60
C SER A 55 8.86 -11.68 5.04
N VAL A 56 9.48 -12.46 5.93
CA VAL A 56 8.95 -12.69 7.28
C VAL A 56 10.02 -12.34 8.33
N ASP A 57 9.63 -11.64 9.38
CA ASP A 57 10.41 -11.44 10.61
C ASP A 57 9.64 -12.07 11.79
N VAL A 58 10.25 -13.08 12.39
CA VAL A 58 9.68 -13.87 13.49
C VAL A 58 10.55 -13.77 14.74
N GLY A 59 11.55 -12.88 14.77
CA GLY A 59 12.69 -13.01 15.68
C GLY A 59 12.34 -12.97 17.18
N ASN A 60 11.15 -12.51 17.54
CA ASN A 60 10.67 -12.49 18.93
C ASN A 60 9.36 -13.29 19.12
N TYR A 61 8.85 -13.97 18.10
CA TYR A 61 7.59 -14.72 18.17
C TYR A 61 7.83 -16.12 18.76
N GLN A 62 6.91 -16.59 19.60
CA GLN A 62 7.00 -17.92 20.20
C GLN A 62 5.91 -18.83 19.63
N ASP A 63 6.29 -19.99 19.10
CA ASP A 63 5.36 -20.89 18.43
C ASP A 63 4.24 -21.42 19.34
N SER A 64 4.50 -21.52 20.65
CA SER A 64 3.53 -21.98 21.64
C SER A 64 2.36 -21.02 21.88
N GLN A 65 2.40 -19.81 21.31
CA GLN A 65 1.39 -18.78 21.54
C GLN A 65 0.12 -18.97 20.70
N GLU A 66 0.15 -19.83 19.69
CA GLU A 66 -0.97 -20.04 18.76
C GLU A 66 -1.14 -21.53 18.40
N PRO A 67 -2.39 -22.01 18.22
CA PRO A 67 -2.65 -23.40 17.89
C PRO A 67 -2.26 -23.76 16.45
N TYR A 68 -1.59 -24.90 16.27
CA TYR A 68 -1.25 -25.46 14.95
C TYR A 68 -2.49 -25.94 14.19
N LEU A 69 -2.49 -25.78 12.86
CA LEU A 69 -3.37 -26.54 11.95
C LEU A 69 -2.65 -27.80 11.45
N SER A 70 -3.42 -28.85 11.16
CA SER A 70 -2.95 -30.13 10.62
C SER A 70 -2.41 -30.06 9.19
N ASP A 71 -2.70 -28.98 8.45
CA ASP A 71 -2.44 -28.89 7.00
C ASP A 71 -1.23 -27.99 6.67
N ALA A 72 -0.29 -27.90 7.61
CA ALA A 72 0.84 -26.98 7.50
C ALA A 72 1.89 -27.45 6.48
N ILE A 73 2.12 -26.65 5.44
CA ILE A 73 3.36 -26.70 4.65
C ILE A 73 4.47 -26.13 5.54
N SER A 74 5.45 -26.96 5.88
CA SER A 74 6.56 -26.63 6.79
C SER A 74 7.28 -25.31 6.43
N GLY A 75 7.52 -24.47 7.43
CA GLY A 75 8.53 -23.40 7.38
C GLY A 75 8.04 -21.94 7.48
N TYR A 76 6.73 -21.68 7.48
CA TYR A 76 6.21 -20.31 7.55
C TYR A 76 5.05 -20.18 8.55
N LEU A 77 5.07 -19.11 9.35
CA LEU A 77 4.03 -18.68 10.31
C LEU A 77 2.59 -18.64 9.77
N ALA A 78 2.43 -18.73 8.46
CA ALA A 78 1.23 -18.44 7.69
C ALA A 78 0.05 -19.40 7.88
N LEU A 79 0.16 -20.42 8.73
CA LEU A 79 -0.75 -21.57 8.73
C LEU A 79 -1.27 -21.97 10.12
N LYS A 80 -1.19 -21.10 11.13
CA LYS A 80 -1.88 -21.34 12.41
C LYS A 80 -3.31 -20.80 12.36
N LYS A 81 -4.23 -21.45 13.08
CA LYS A 81 -5.59 -20.91 13.26
C LYS A 81 -5.48 -19.76 14.24
N LEU A 82 -5.24 -18.58 13.69
CA LEU A 82 -5.18 -17.35 14.44
C LEU A 82 -6.57 -17.07 15.06
N GLU A 83 -6.58 -16.80 16.35
CA GLU A 83 -7.78 -16.32 17.02
C GLU A 83 -8.15 -14.94 16.43
N PRO A 84 -9.46 -14.66 16.25
CA PRO A 84 -9.90 -13.32 15.87
C PRO A 84 -9.41 -12.31 16.91
N GLU A 85 -8.76 -11.26 16.44
CA GLU A 85 -8.22 -10.20 17.28
C GLU A 85 -8.48 -8.85 16.63
N THR A 86 -8.43 -7.80 17.44
CA THR A 86 -8.71 -6.45 16.98
C THR A 86 -7.86 -6.06 15.77
N VAL A 87 -8.53 -5.68 14.69
CA VAL A 87 -7.86 -5.26 13.45
C VAL A 87 -7.42 -3.80 13.56
N HIS A 88 -6.13 -3.55 13.31
CA HIS A 88 -5.58 -2.20 13.27
C HIS A 88 -4.97 -1.87 11.90
N VAL A 89 -5.09 -0.60 11.48
CA VAL A 89 -4.56 -0.13 10.19
C VAL A 89 -3.81 1.20 10.33
N ALA A 90 -2.60 1.24 9.79
CA ALA A 90 -1.77 2.44 9.75
C ALA A 90 -1.08 2.61 8.40
N VAL A 91 -0.68 3.84 8.08
CA VAL A 91 0.06 4.15 6.86
C VAL A 91 1.33 4.87 7.22
N ARG A 92 2.43 4.48 6.58
CA ARG A 92 3.72 5.14 6.74
C ARG A 92 4.43 5.24 5.41
N GLY A 93 4.57 6.46 4.90
CA GLY A 93 5.12 6.70 3.57
C GLY A 93 4.29 5.97 2.52
N LYS A 94 4.91 5.03 1.80
CA LYS A 94 4.26 4.19 0.76
C LYS A 94 3.79 2.82 1.28
N CYS A 95 3.92 2.57 2.57
CA CYS A 95 3.57 1.28 3.18
C CYS A 95 2.25 1.39 3.92
N LEU A 96 1.39 0.40 3.70
CA LEU A 96 0.15 0.18 4.46
C LEU A 96 0.41 -0.98 5.42
N ALA A 97 0.22 -0.75 6.72
CA ALA A 97 0.31 -1.79 7.74
C ALA A 97 -1.09 -2.17 8.20
N LEU A 98 -1.34 -3.47 8.21
CA LEU A 98 -2.54 -4.10 8.73
C LEU A 98 -2.14 -5.09 9.80
N CYS A 99 -2.85 -5.10 10.91
CA CYS A 99 -2.50 -5.90 12.06
C CYS A 99 -3.71 -6.65 12.58
N ALA A 100 -3.50 -7.90 12.99
CA ALA A 100 -4.44 -8.69 13.76
C ALA A 100 -3.65 -9.58 14.73
N GLY A 101 -3.83 -9.37 16.03
CA GLY A 101 -3.18 -10.17 17.07
C GLY A 101 -1.65 -10.02 17.09
N TYR A 102 -0.94 -11.15 16.95
CA TYR A 102 0.52 -11.22 17.03
C TYR A 102 1.23 -10.87 15.72
N HIS A 103 0.49 -10.56 14.66
CA HIS A 103 1.05 -10.36 13.32
C HIS A 103 0.70 -8.99 12.73
N VAL A 104 1.71 -8.33 12.17
CA VAL A 104 1.54 -7.18 11.27
C VAL A 104 1.90 -7.59 9.85
N LEU A 105 0.98 -7.35 8.93
CA LEU A 105 1.18 -7.38 7.50
C LEU A 105 1.50 -5.98 6.99
N ILE A 106 2.66 -5.81 6.36
CA ILE A 106 3.09 -4.55 5.77
C ILE A 106 3.11 -4.71 4.26
N CYS A 107 2.23 -3.95 3.61
CA CYS A 107 2.02 -3.97 2.17
C CYS A 107 2.72 -2.78 1.51
N HIS A 108 3.58 -3.06 0.54
CA HIS A 108 4.05 -2.09 -0.43
C HIS A 108 3.34 -2.34 -1.76
N LEU A 109 2.44 -1.43 -2.14
CA LEU A 109 1.49 -1.64 -3.23
C LEU A 109 2.09 -1.49 -4.64
N GLY A 110 3.36 -1.07 -4.74
CA GLY A 110 4.07 -0.96 -6.04
C GLY A 110 3.62 0.23 -6.90
N LEU A 111 4.29 0.41 -8.05
CA LEU A 111 4.13 1.59 -8.94
C LEU A 111 2.79 1.63 -9.69
N GLU A 112 2.15 0.48 -9.86
CA GLU A 112 0.91 0.31 -10.62
C GLU A 112 -0.20 -0.29 -9.74
N GLY A 113 -0.17 -0.03 -8.44
CA GLY A 113 -1.28 -0.39 -7.57
C GLY A 113 -2.55 0.19 -8.16
N ASN A 114 -3.35 -0.67 -8.78
CA ASN A 114 -4.54 -0.28 -9.48
C ASN A 114 -5.42 0.45 -8.45
N PRO A 115 -5.94 1.66 -8.72
CA PRO A 115 -6.84 2.31 -7.76
C PRO A 115 -8.03 1.39 -7.38
N ALA A 116 -8.39 0.46 -8.26
CA ALA A 116 -9.38 -0.60 -8.03
C ALA A 116 -8.85 -1.90 -7.40
N GLY A 117 -7.54 -2.12 -7.31
CA GLY A 117 -6.96 -3.39 -6.86
C GLY A 117 -5.63 -3.21 -6.15
N ASN A 118 -5.63 -3.57 -4.87
CA ASN A 118 -4.55 -4.30 -4.19
C ASN A 118 -4.96 -4.65 -2.75
N ILE A 119 -5.91 -3.91 -2.16
CA ILE A 119 -6.65 -4.33 -0.97
C ILE A 119 -8.13 -4.01 -1.18
N THR A 120 -8.98 -5.02 -1.07
CA THR A 120 -10.41 -4.93 -1.36
C THR A 120 -11.22 -5.48 -0.20
N SER A 121 -12.14 -4.67 0.33
CA SER A 121 -13.20 -5.16 1.21
C SER A 121 -14.24 -5.89 0.36
N MET A 122 -14.63 -7.08 0.77
CA MET A 122 -15.67 -7.86 0.10
C MET A 122 -16.51 -8.62 1.11
N THR A 123 -17.60 -9.23 0.67
CA THR A 123 -18.39 -10.10 1.56
C THR A 123 -17.60 -11.37 1.89
N ARG A 124 -17.93 -12.01 3.01
CA ARG A 124 -17.30 -13.29 3.38
C ARG A 124 -17.54 -14.40 2.35
N SER A 125 -18.71 -14.41 1.70
CA SER A 125 -19.00 -15.38 0.63
C SER A 125 -18.14 -15.12 -0.61
N ASP A 126 -17.95 -13.86 -1.00
CA ASP A 126 -17.05 -13.49 -2.10
C ASP A 126 -15.61 -13.88 -1.80
N CYS A 127 -15.12 -13.61 -0.58
CA CYS A 127 -13.78 -14.00 -0.17
C CYS A 127 -13.59 -15.52 -0.23
N LYS A 128 -14.56 -16.31 0.24
CA LYS A 128 -14.51 -17.78 0.16
C LYS A 128 -14.43 -18.26 -1.28
N ILE A 129 -15.23 -17.68 -2.17
CA ILE A 129 -15.22 -18.02 -3.60
C ILE A 129 -13.87 -17.66 -4.24
N LEU A 130 -13.37 -16.45 -3.98
CA LEU A 130 -12.12 -15.95 -4.56
C LEU A 130 -10.90 -16.78 -4.12
N THR A 131 -10.91 -17.26 -2.87
CA THR A 131 -9.78 -17.98 -2.26
C THR A 131 -9.96 -19.50 -2.27
N ALA A 132 -10.96 -20.02 -2.96
CA ALA A 132 -11.24 -21.44 -2.96
C ALA A 132 -10.13 -22.24 -3.66
N PRO A 133 -9.69 -23.40 -3.12
CA PRO A 133 -8.57 -24.16 -3.67
C PRO A 133 -8.74 -24.56 -5.13
N TRP A 134 -9.95 -24.87 -5.58
CA TRP A 134 -10.23 -25.28 -6.96
C TRP A 134 -10.08 -24.15 -7.99
N TYR A 135 -9.96 -22.89 -7.54
CA TYR A 135 -9.62 -21.76 -8.41
C TYR A 135 -8.11 -21.47 -8.43
N CYS A 136 -7.31 -22.12 -7.58
CA CYS A 136 -5.86 -22.00 -7.58
C CYS A 136 -5.29 -22.80 -8.76
N ILE A 137 -4.66 -22.10 -9.71
CA ILE A 137 -4.05 -22.71 -10.90
C ILE A 137 -2.56 -22.37 -10.96
N PRO A 138 -1.71 -23.23 -11.55
CA PRO A 138 -0.30 -22.93 -11.76
C PRO A 138 -0.09 -21.63 -12.55
N GLY A 139 1.00 -20.93 -12.26
CA GLY A 139 1.38 -19.70 -12.97
C GLY A 139 1.80 -19.95 -14.43
N VAL A 140 2.06 -18.87 -15.17
CA VAL A 140 2.42 -18.92 -16.61
C VAL A 140 3.94 -19.12 -16.81
N ASN A 141 4.61 -19.88 -15.95
CA ASN A 141 6.05 -20.11 -16.11
C ASN A 141 6.32 -21.28 -17.07
N GLU A 142 7.38 -21.19 -17.88
CA GLU A 142 7.83 -22.31 -18.72
C GLU A 142 8.34 -23.48 -17.88
N ASP A 143 8.89 -23.20 -16.70
CA ASP A 143 9.28 -24.20 -15.72
C ASP A 143 8.06 -24.61 -14.88
N GLU A 144 7.60 -25.84 -15.06
CA GLU A 144 6.44 -26.41 -14.36
C GLU A 144 6.60 -26.38 -12.83
N GLU A 145 7.79 -26.69 -12.31
CA GLU A 145 8.04 -26.67 -10.86
C GLU A 145 7.94 -25.25 -10.31
N LYS A 146 8.38 -24.25 -11.08
CA LYS A 146 8.23 -22.84 -10.73
C LYS A 146 6.79 -22.35 -10.90
N ALA A 147 6.06 -22.84 -11.91
CA ALA A 147 4.66 -22.53 -12.13
C ALA A 147 3.78 -23.01 -10.97
N GLU A 148 4.04 -24.22 -10.46
CA GLU A 148 3.35 -24.78 -9.29
C GLU A 148 3.63 -24.01 -7.99
N LYS A 149 4.80 -23.34 -7.90
CA LYS A 149 5.16 -22.51 -6.75
C LYS A 149 4.64 -21.07 -6.84
N MET A 150 4.17 -20.65 -8.02
CA MET A 150 3.70 -19.29 -8.31
C MET A 150 2.28 -19.33 -8.88
N CYS A 151 1.36 -19.90 -8.13
CA CYS A 151 -0.04 -20.01 -8.50
C CYS A 151 -0.77 -18.66 -8.55
N SER A 152 -1.84 -18.64 -9.34
CA SER A 152 -2.81 -17.55 -9.38
C SER A 152 -4.22 -18.11 -9.17
N PHE A 153 -5.16 -17.26 -8.76
CA PHE A 153 -6.56 -17.62 -8.63
C PHE A 153 -7.33 -17.22 -9.89
N LEU A 154 -8.07 -18.15 -10.48
CA LEU A 154 -9.01 -17.86 -11.55
C LEU A 154 -10.18 -17.03 -11.00
N LEU A 155 -10.49 -15.91 -11.66
CA LEU A 155 -11.63 -15.09 -11.27
C LEU A 155 -12.93 -15.77 -11.71
N ALA A 156 -13.83 -16.01 -10.76
CA ALA A 156 -15.19 -16.46 -11.05
C ALA A 156 -15.96 -15.43 -11.89
N ASP A 157 -16.88 -15.90 -12.75
CA ASP A 157 -17.61 -15.07 -13.73
C ASP A 157 -18.32 -13.86 -13.11
N LYS A 158 -18.78 -13.98 -11.85
CA LYS A 158 -19.41 -12.87 -11.12
C LYS A 158 -18.49 -11.68 -10.86
N PHE A 159 -17.17 -11.87 -10.94
CA PHE A 159 -16.17 -10.81 -10.80
C PHE A 159 -15.74 -10.23 -12.15
N HIS A 160 -16.30 -10.71 -13.27
CA HIS A 160 -15.98 -10.21 -14.59
C HIS A 160 -16.81 -8.95 -14.87
N GLU A 161 -16.14 -7.93 -15.39
CA GLU A 161 -16.82 -6.76 -15.93
C GLU A 161 -17.30 -7.09 -17.35
N LEU A 162 -18.62 -6.97 -17.60
CA LEU A 162 -19.24 -7.35 -18.88
C LEU A 162 -18.64 -6.64 -20.10
N THR A 163 -18.07 -5.46 -19.87
CA THR A 163 -17.46 -4.62 -20.90
C THR A 163 -15.94 -4.79 -21.00
N ALA A 164 -15.32 -5.57 -20.12
CA ALA A 164 -13.89 -5.82 -20.18
C ALA A 164 -13.55 -6.60 -21.46
N ARG A 165 -12.38 -6.29 -22.02
CA ARG A 165 -11.81 -7.06 -23.13
C ARG A 165 -11.83 -8.52 -22.71
N GLN A 166 -12.45 -9.39 -23.49
CA GLN A 166 -12.55 -10.83 -23.20
C GLN A 166 -11.15 -11.44 -23.22
N LEU A 167 -10.46 -11.34 -22.08
CA LEU A 167 -9.25 -12.10 -21.81
C LEU A 167 -9.69 -13.55 -21.61
N GLN A 168 -8.97 -14.48 -22.24
CA GLN A 168 -9.17 -15.89 -21.95
C GLN A 168 -8.80 -16.10 -20.47
N LYS A 169 -9.80 -16.36 -19.62
CA LYS A 169 -9.67 -16.75 -18.21
C LYS A 169 -8.88 -15.77 -17.34
N PRO A 170 -9.48 -14.65 -16.91
CA PRO A 170 -8.78 -13.67 -16.09
C PRO A 170 -8.39 -14.25 -14.72
N THR A 171 -7.15 -14.01 -14.30
CA THR A 171 -6.60 -14.47 -13.02
C THR A 171 -6.23 -13.28 -12.11
N VAL A 172 -6.09 -13.57 -10.82
CA VAL A 172 -5.60 -12.63 -9.81
C VAL A 172 -4.72 -13.36 -8.81
N ASN A 173 -3.65 -12.73 -8.34
CA ASN A 173 -2.87 -13.27 -7.23
C ASN A 173 -3.48 -12.78 -5.92
N VAL A 174 -3.94 -13.69 -5.07
CA VAL A 174 -4.35 -13.35 -3.71
C VAL A 174 -3.16 -13.61 -2.81
N LEU A 175 -2.60 -12.56 -2.21
CA LEU A 175 -1.36 -12.65 -1.45
C LEU A 175 -1.62 -12.87 0.05
N ALA A 176 -2.61 -12.15 0.58
CA ALA A 176 -3.01 -12.24 1.97
C ALA A 176 -4.48 -11.80 2.12
N ALA A 177 -5.09 -12.10 3.26
CA ALA A 177 -6.38 -11.55 3.64
C ALA A 177 -6.45 -11.37 5.15
N ILE A 178 -7.15 -10.34 5.60
CA ILE A 178 -7.63 -10.27 6.99
C ILE A 178 -9.10 -10.65 6.96
N ILE A 179 -9.40 -11.79 7.58
CA ILE A 179 -10.72 -12.37 7.61
C ILE A 179 -11.41 -11.89 8.89
N THR A 180 -12.33 -10.93 8.75
CA THR A 180 -13.29 -10.54 9.78
C THR A 180 -14.58 -11.35 9.62
N GLU A 181 -15.55 -11.15 10.51
CA GLU A 181 -16.83 -11.86 10.46
C GLU A 181 -17.66 -11.48 9.23
N GLU A 182 -17.79 -10.18 8.94
CA GLU A 182 -18.65 -9.65 7.88
C GLU A 182 -17.87 -9.31 6.60
N ARG A 183 -16.74 -8.59 6.76
CA ARG A 183 -16.03 -7.93 5.65
C ARG A 183 -14.53 -8.22 5.63
N PRO A 184 -14.12 -9.34 5.01
CA PRO A 184 -12.72 -9.61 4.79
C PRO A 184 -12.04 -8.55 3.90
N PHE A 185 -10.81 -8.21 4.25
CA PHE A 185 -9.93 -7.34 3.46
C PHE A 185 -8.90 -8.22 2.75
N VAL A 186 -9.06 -8.38 1.44
CA VAL A 186 -8.22 -9.26 0.63
C VAL A 186 -7.15 -8.44 -0.08
N VAL A 187 -5.89 -8.83 0.10
CA VAL A 187 -4.74 -8.26 -0.59
C VAL A 187 -4.51 -9.00 -1.89
N THR A 188 -4.71 -8.31 -3.01
CA THR A 188 -4.60 -8.86 -4.36
C THR A 188 -3.47 -8.20 -5.15
N ASP A 189 -3.02 -8.87 -6.20
CA ASP A 189 -2.00 -8.37 -7.11
C ASP A 189 -2.22 -8.95 -8.52
N PHE A 190 -2.16 -8.09 -9.54
CA PHE A 190 -2.29 -8.48 -10.95
C PHE A 190 -0.96 -8.47 -11.71
N ASN A 191 0.09 -7.85 -11.16
CA ASN A 191 1.38 -7.64 -11.84
C ASN A 191 2.60 -8.09 -11.03
N HIS A 192 2.37 -8.75 -9.88
CA HIS A 192 3.43 -9.24 -8.99
C HIS A 192 4.37 -8.13 -8.47
N LEU A 193 3.91 -6.89 -8.44
CA LEU A 193 4.68 -5.76 -7.91
C LEU A 193 4.41 -5.51 -6.42
N THR A 194 3.34 -6.07 -5.87
CA THR A 194 3.02 -5.95 -4.46
C THR A 194 4.03 -6.75 -3.65
N ARG A 195 4.62 -6.10 -2.64
CA ARG A 195 5.56 -6.73 -1.71
C ARG A 195 4.95 -6.73 -0.32
N LEU A 196 4.96 -7.90 0.32
CA LEU A 196 4.47 -8.10 1.66
C LEU A 196 5.62 -8.38 2.62
N HIS A 197 5.52 -7.80 3.80
CA HIS A 197 6.38 -8.12 4.91
C HIS A 197 5.54 -8.47 6.13
N VAL A 198 5.73 -9.66 6.66
CA VAL A 198 5.03 -10.14 7.84
C VAL A 198 5.95 -10.03 9.04
N VAL A 199 5.41 -9.51 10.13
CA VAL A 199 6.15 -9.22 11.36
C VAL A 199 5.40 -9.85 12.49
N SER A 200 6.10 -10.62 13.30
CA SER A 200 5.49 -11.37 14.38
C SER A 200 6.23 -11.13 15.68
N SER A 201 5.46 -11.04 16.76
CA SER A 201 5.94 -10.62 18.08
C SER A 201 5.42 -11.55 19.16
N SER A 202 6.12 -11.64 20.28
CA SER A 202 5.66 -12.38 21.47
C SER A 202 4.48 -11.72 22.18
N ARG A 203 4.11 -10.51 21.79
CA ARG A 203 2.92 -9.80 22.28
C ARG A 203 2.07 -9.34 21.12
N LYS A 204 0.77 -9.23 21.38
CA LYS A 204 -0.19 -8.64 20.45
C LYS A 204 0.21 -7.20 20.14
N PHE A 205 -0.01 -6.82 18.89
CA PHE A 205 0.22 -5.47 18.40
C PHE A 205 -1.01 -4.60 18.63
N THR A 206 -0.78 -3.35 18.99
CA THR A 206 -1.82 -2.34 19.20
C THR A 206 -1.78 -1.27 18.11
N SER A 207 -2.80 -0.42 18.08
CA SER A 207 -2.79 0.78 17.23
C SER A 207 -1.58 1.68 17.51
N GLU A 208 -1.17 1.80 18.78
CA GLU A 208 0.01 2.56 19.19
C GLU A 208 1.29 1.98 18.59
N ASP A 209 1.43 0.65 18.55
CA ASP A 209 2.61 0.02 17.96
C ASP A 209 2.78 0.34 16.48
N LEU A 210 1.67 0.39 15.73
CA LEU A 210 1.68 0.75 14.31
C LEU A 210 2.02 2.23 14.07
N LEU A 211 1.67 3.09 15.02
CA LEU A 211 2.03 4.52 14.99
C LEU A 211 3.46 4.76 15.49
N SER A 212 3.93 3.89 16.40
CA SER A 212 5.23 3.98 17.03
C SER A 212 6.35 3.97 16.00
N CYS A 213 7.43 4.68 16.31
CA CYS A 213 8.58 4.65 15.43
C CYS A 213 9.34 3.32 15.51
N SER A 214 9.28 2.61 16.64
CA SER A 214 10.09 1.43 16.93
C SER A 214 9.75 0.24 16.03
N LEU A 215 8.49 -0.03 15.74
CA LEU A 215 8.07 -1.17 14.91
C LEU A 215 8.66 -1.10 13.50
N PHE A 216 8.41 0.01 12.80
CA PHE A 216 8.99 0.24 11.48
C PHE A 216 10.53 0.39 11.54
N VAL A 217 11.14 0.81 12.68
CA VAL A 217 12.60 0.95 12.81
C VAL A 217 13.21 -0.45 12.89
N LEU A 218 12.65 -1.35 13.69
CA LEU A 218 13.11 -2.73 13.83
C LEU A 218 13.10 -3.46 12.48
N LEU A 219 12.05 -3.23 11.69
CA LEU A 219 11.86 -3.83 10.36
C LEU A 219 12.86 -3.34 9.31
N LEU A 220 13.31 -2.10 9.46
CA LEU A 220 14.30 -1.49 8.57
C LEU A 220 15.74 -1.67 9.06
N ALA A 221 15.94 -1.85 10.37
CA ALA A 221 17.24 -2.02 11.00
C ALA A 221 17.75 -3.46 10.88
N ARG A 222 16.87 -4.48 10.98
CA ARG A 222 17.26 -5.89 10.80
C ARG A 222 17.63 -6.25 9.37
N ARG A 223 17.18 -5.47 8.37
CA ARG A 223 17.59 -5.60 6.97
C ARG A 223 18.70 -4.64 6.63
N GLY A 224 19.93 -5.02 7.00
CA GLY A 224 21.13 -4.45 6.41
C GLY A 224 21.09 -4.57 4.88
N LYS A 225 20.59 -3.54 4.20
CA LYS A 225 20.41 -3.41 2.74
C LYS A 225 19.26 -4.27 2.16
N SER A 226 18.20 -3.64 1.64
CA SER A 226 17.80 -3.76 0.20
C SER A 226 16.31 -3.74 -0.20
N VAL A 227 15.30 -3.83 0.68
CA VAL A 227 13.89 -3.85 0.15
C VAL A 227 13.02 -2.66 0.59
N PHE A 228 13.29 -2.11 1.76
CA PHE A 228 12.48 -1.03 2.34
C PHE A 228 13.31 0.10 2.93
N GLY A 229 14.57 0.26 2.54
CA GLY A 229 15.61 0.90 3.36
C GLY A 229 15.18 2.18 4.11
N LYS A 230 15.78 2.39 5.30
CA LYS A 230 15.71 3.58 6.16
C LYS A 230 14.70 4.68 5.73
N LEU A 231 13.39 4.41 5.73
CA LEU A 231 12.37 5.45 5.56
C LEU A 231 12.68 6.56 6.55
N SER A 232 12.82 7.79 6.08
CA SER A 232 13.10 8.89 6.98
C SER A 232 11.87 9.13 7.86
N TRP A 233 12.17 9.32 9.14
CA TRP A 233 11.24 9.26 10.25
C TRP A 233 10.71 10.65 10.56
N GLY A 234 9.42 10.84 10.35
CA GLY A 234 8.67 12.06 10.68
C GLY A 234 7.67 12.34 9.58
N GLY A 235 6.51 12.91 9.93
CA GLY A 235 5.72 13.59 8.90
C GLY A 235 6.60 14.60 8.13
N PRO A 236 6.11 15.17 7.02
CA PRO A 236 6.90 16.11 6.22
C PRO A 236 7.47 17.29 7.03
N THR A 237 6.96 17.55 8.24
CA THR A 237 7.39 18.57 9.19
C THR A 237 8.56 18.19 10.11
N GLY A 238 8.81 16.91 10.42
CA GLY A 238 9.57 16.55 11.62
C GLY A 238 11.10 16.43 11.47
N ARG A 239 11.62 16.10 10.29
CA ARG A 239 13.07 15.83 10.07
C ARG A 239 13.61 16.27 8.71
N LEU A 240 13.06 17.35 8.16
CA LEU A 240 13.87 18.29 7.38
C LEU A 240 14.83 19.09 8.28
N SER A 241 15.04 18.65 9.53
CA SER A 241 16.03 19.19 10.45
C SER A 241 17.37 19.33 9.74
N GLU A 242 17.84 20.58 9.65
CA GLU A 242 19.08 21.13 9.12
C GLU A 242 20.19 20.10 8.84
N ARG A 243 20.50 19.22 9.80
CA ARG A 243 21.59 18.23 9.76
C ARG A 243 21.58 17.25 8.57
N ARG A 244 20.47 17.01 7.86
CA ARG A 244 20.42 16.04 6.74
C ARG A 244 20.58 16.66 5.35
N LEU A 245 20.01 17.84 5.12
CA LEU A 245 20.29 18.61 3.92
C LEU A 245 21.73 19.16 3.94
N LEU A 246 22.26 19.51 5.14
CA LEU A 246 23.69 19.77 5.35
C LEU A 246 24.61 18.56 5.09
N ARG A 247 24.11 17.32 5.22
CA ARG A 247 24.90 16.12 4.84
C ARG A 247 24.99 15.95 3.32
N ILE A 248 23.99 16.41 2.58
CA ILE A 248 24.01 16.43 1.11
C ILE A 248 25.02 17.48 0.60
N SER A 249 25.24 18.58 1.35
CA SER A 249 26.27 19.57 1.02
C SER A 249 27.70 19.21 1.47
N THR A 250 27.88 18.26 2.40
CA THR A 250 29.20 17.94 3.00
C THR A 250 29.86 16.65 2.52
N THR A 251 29.20 15.81 1.72
CA THR A 251 29.89 14.67 1.05
C THR A 251 30.77 15.15 -0.09
N GLY A 252 31.95 15.68 0.25
CA GLY A 252 32.94 16.30 -0.64
C GLY A 252 33.62 15.36 -1.64
N GLY A 253 32.87 14.67 -2.50
CA GLY A 253 33.51 13.88 -3.57
C GLY A 253 32.61 13.11 -4.54
N LYS A 254 31.28 13.19 -4.46
CA LYS A 254 30.41 12.43 -5.37
C LYS A 254 29.29 13.34 -5.86
N LYS A 255 29.29 13.65 -7.17
CA LYS A 255 28.32 14.37 -8.00
C LYS A 255 27.22 15.16 -7.25
N LYS A 256 27.17 16.48 -7.48
CA LYS A 256 26.06 17.35 -7.05
C LYS A 256 24.73 16.68 -7.41
N LYS A 257 23.95 16.25 -6.42
CA LYS A 257 22.60 15.71 -6.65
C LYS A 257 21.65 16.85 -6.98
N CYS A 258 20.73 16.59 -7.90
CA CYS A 258 19.60 17.47 -8.16
C CYS A 258 18.62 17.40 -6.98
N ILE A 259 17.92 18.49 -6.71
CA ILE A 259 16.93 18.56 -5.62
C ILE A 259 15.80 17.55 -5.81
N ILE A 260 15.39 17.25 -7.06
CA ILE A 260 14.39 16.23 -7.32
C ILE A 260 14.87 14.84 -6.88
N ASP A 261 16.14 14.48 -7.08
CA ASP A 261 16.69 13.19 -6.63
C ASP A 261 16.69 13.08 -5.11
N VAL A 262 16.89 14.21 -4.42
CA VAL A 262 16.83 14.28 -2.95
C VAL A 262 15.39 14.07 -2.44
N LEU A 263 14.40 14.62 -3.15
CA LEU A 263 12.98 14.40 -2.84
C LEU A 263 12.52 12.98 -3.17
N LEU A 264 13.11 12.35 -4.19
CA LEU A 264 12.78 10.98 -4.60
C LEU A 264 13.54 9.91 -3.81
N ASP A 265 14.55 10.30 -3.03
CA ASP A 265 15.27 9.38 -2.17
C ASP A 265 14.33 8.82 -1.09
N ALA A 266 13.99 7.54 -1.22
CA ALA A 266 13.16 6.81 -0.26
C ALA A 266 13.77 6.82 1.16
N HIS A 267 15.09 7.03 1.26
CA HIS A 267 15.83 7.11 2.51
C HIS A 267 16.07 8.56 2.97
N GLY A 268 15.78 9.51 2.08
CA GLY A 268 15.95 10.94 2.25
C GLY A 268 14.72 11.63 2.85
N PRO A 269 14.77 12.96 2.99
CA PRO A 269 13.69 13.75 3.57
C PRO A 269 12.37 13.69 2.78
N GLY A 270 12.42 13.27 1.51
CA GLY A 270 11.24 13.07 0.67
C GLY A 270 10.68 11.65 0.67
N GLY A 271 11.10 10.78 1.61
CA GLY A 271 10.60 9.42 1.74
C GLY A 271 9.06 9.36 1.72
N GLY A 272 8.48 8.83 0.64
CA GLY A 272 7.03 8.81 0.43
C GLY A 272 6.53 9.66 -0.74
N ILE A 273 7.39 10.50 -1.32
CA ILE A 273 7.13 11.31 -2.52
C ILE A 273 7.53 10.50 -3.75
N GLY A 274 6.58 10.37 -4.69
CA GLY A 274 6.85 9.76 -6.00
C GLY A 274 7.23 10.80 -7.05
N LYS A 275 7.74 10.34 -8.21
CA LYS A 275 8.20 11.19 -9.32
C LYS A 275 7.22 12.31 -9.67
N HIS A 276 5.96 11.97 -9.90
CA HIS A 276 4.92 12.93 -10.26
C HIS A 276 4.74 14.03 -9.21
N ARG A 277 4.61 13.67 -7.93
CA ARG A 277 4.44 14.67 -6.87
C ARG A 277 5.67 15.52 -6.65
N ALA A 278 6.86 14.95 -6.80
CA ALA A 278 8.07 15.74 -6.75
C ALA A 278 8.02 16.79 -7.87
N SER A 279 7.68 16.39 -9.11
CA SER A 279 7.51 17.34 -10.22
C SER A 279 6.43 18.40 -9.96
N ASP A 280 5.24 18.01 -9.48
CA ASP A 280 4.15 18.94 -9.18
C ASP A 280 4.54 19.94 -8.07
N PHE A 281 5.18 19.44 -7.01
CA PHE A 281 5.69 20.28 -5.93
C PHE A 281 6.73 21.27 -6.43
N MET A 282 7.69 20.80 -7.24
CA MET A 282 8.75 21.63 -7.82
C MET A 282 8.16 22.73 -8.71
N PHE A 283 7.10 22.43 -9.47
CA PHE A 283 6.33 23.42 -10.22
C PHE A 283 5.67 24.45 -9.29
N GLU A 284 4.99 24.02 -8.22
CA GLU A 284 4.32 24.91 -7.25
C GLU A 284 5.29 25.84 -6.51
N VAL A 285 6.52 25.40 -6.25
CA VAL A 285 7.56 26.23 -5.64
C VAL A 285 8.45 26.95 -6.64
N VAL A 286 8.16 26.85 -7.94
CA VAL A 286 8.92 27.50 -9.03
C VAL A 286 10.42 27.18 -8.94
N LEU A 287 10.72 25.90 -8.71
CA LEU A 287 12.10 25.40 -8.62
C LEU A 287 12.34 24.39 -9.74
N HIS A 288 13.47 24.50 -10.43
CA HIS A 288 13.79 23.57 -11.51
C HIS A 288 14.19 22.20 -10.92
N PRO A 289 13.71 21.06 -11.46
CA PRO A 289 14.07 19.72 -10.97
C PRO A 289 15.59 19.49 -10.85
N ASP A 290 16.34 20.02 -11.82
CA ASP A 290 17.80 19.90 -11.91
C ASP A 290 18.57 20.93 -11.08
N THR A 291 17.90 21.83 -10.34
CA THR A 291 18.61 22.74 -9.43
C THR A 291 19.41 21.92 -8.43
N SER A 292 20.67 22.29 -8.20
CA SER A 292 21.51 21.58 -7.25
C SER A 292 20.89 21.64 -5.87
N ALA A 293 20.79 20.49 -5.20
CA ALA A 293 20.32 20.45 -3.83
C ALA A 293 21.21 21.31 -2.90
N ILE A 294 22.50 21.43 -3.21
CA ILE A 294 23.42 22.29 -2.45
C ILE A 294 22.99 23.74 -2.57
N ASP A 295 22.79 24.23 -3.80
CA ASP A 295 22.42 25.63 -4.06
C ASP A 295 21.10 25.99 -3.38
N VAL A 296 20.11 25.07 -3.41
CA VAL A 296 18.83 25.22 -2.69
C VAL A 296 19.04 25.33 -1.19
N CYS A 297 19.94 24.52 -0.62
CA CYS A 297 20.16 24.47 0.82
C CYS A 297 21.05 25.61 1.34
N THR A 298 21.93 26.17 0.50
CA THR A 298 22.76 27.32 0.86
C THR A 298 22.03 28.64 0.69
N HIS A 299 20.96 28.68 -0.11
CA HIS A 299 20.17 29.87 -0.33
C HIS A 299 18.97 29.92 0.63
N ASN A 300 19.06 30.73 1.69
CA ASN A 300 18.06 30.79 2.78
C ASN A 300 16.61 30.86 2.26
N VAL A 301 16.32 31.72 1.27
CA VAL A 301 14.97 31.87 0.70
C VAL A 301 14.45 30.57 0.06
N LEU A 302 15.26 29.90 -0.75
CA LEU A 302 14.85 28.65 -1.42
C LEU A 302 14.70 27.51 -0.41
N TYR A 303 15.62 27.45 0.57
CA TYR A 303 15.55 26.49 1.65
C TYR A 303 14.27 26.68 2.49
N ASP A 304 13.96 27.90 2.90
CA ASP A 304 12.76 28.21 3.68
C ASP A 304 11.48 27.96 2.89
N GLN A 305 11.48 28.24 1.58
CA GLN A 305 10.37 27.92 0.71
C GLN A 305 10.13 26.41 0.66
N LEU A 306 11.17 25.60 0.46
CA LEU A 306 11.06 24.14 0.43
C LEU A 306 10.61 23.59 1.79
N ARG A 307 11.25 24.05 2.88
CA ARG A 307 10.96 23.63 4.26
C ARG A 307 9.53 23.94 4.68
N THR A 308 9.01 25.10 4.30
CA THR A 308 7.68 25.56 4.72
C THR A 308 6.58 25.01 3.81
N ARG A 309 6.80 24.97 2.50
CA ARG A 309 5.75 24.57 1.54
C ARG A 309 5.60 23.08 1.37
N LEU A 310 6.67 22.28 1.50
CA LEU A 310 6.58 20.84 1.30
C LEU A 310 5.57 20.17 2.26
N PRO A 311 5.54 20.49 3.56
CA PRO A 311 4.52 19.94 4.46
C PRO A 311 3.10 20.35 4.09
N ILE A 312 2.88 21.60 3.71
CA ILE A 312 1.57 22.12 3.30
C ILE A 312 1.09 21.38 2.05
N PHE A 313 1.95 21.26 1.05
CA PHE A 313 1.69 20.50 -0.17
C PHE A 313 1.32 19.05 0.14
N MET A 314 2.12 18.39 1.01
CA MET A 314 1.90 16.99 1.36
C MET A 314 0.63 16.77 2.19
N ALA A 315 0.25 17.72 3.04
CA ALA A 315 -0.95 17.66 3.87
C ALA A 315 -2.25 17.64 3.05
N ARG A 316 -2.27 18.28 1.86
CA ARG A 316 -3.44 18.25 0.95
C ARG A 316 -3.82 16.81 0.57
N TRP A 317 -2.83 15.95 0.38
CA TRP A 317 -3.02 14.57 -0.04
C TRP A 317 -3.39 13.59 1.08
N THR A 318 -3.41 14.08 2.31
CA THR A 318 -3.84 13.35 3.51
C THR A 318 -5.01 14.05 4.19
N SER A 319 -5.57 15.09 3.58
CA SER A 319 -6.68 15.84 4.17
C SER A 319 -7.95 14.98 4.18
N PRO A 320 -8.83 15.15 5.18
CA PRO A 320 -10.11 14.44 5.23
C PRO A 320 -10.93 14.64 3.94
N GLU A 321 -10.90 15.83 3.35
CA GLU A 321 -11.62 16.15 2.11
C GLU A 321 -11.08 15.34 0.94
N PHE A 322 -9.75 15.28 0.79
CA PHE A 322 -9.11 14.47 -0.24
C PHE A 322 -9.40 12.98 -0.05
N LEU A 323 -9.24 12.47 1.18
CA LEU A 323 -9.48 11.06 1.48
C LEU A 323 -10.94 10.68 1.32
N LYS A 324 -11.88 11.58 1.67
CA LYS A 324 -13.30 11.37 1.43
C LYS A 324 -13.62 11.38 -0.06
N ALA A 325 -13.08 12.32 -0.82
CA ALA A 325 -13.29 12.40 -2.26
C ALA A 325 -12.76 11.15 -2.98
N CYS A 326 -11.51 10.78 -2.74
CA CYS A 326 -10.87 9.64 -3.39
C CYS A 326 -11.20 8.27 -2.78
N GLY A 327 -11.60 8.24 -1.51
CA GLY A 327 -11.92 7.02 -0.77
C GLY A 327 -13.41 6.69 -0.72
N SER A 328 -14.28 7.57 -1.21
CA SER A 328 -15.69 7.24 -1.41
C SER A 328 -15.82 6.01 -2.31
N ARG A 329 -16.79 5.12 -2.02
CA ARG A 329 -16.98 3.87 -2.78
C ARG A 329 -17.23 4.23 -4.24
N THR A 330 -16.32 3.80 -5.11
CA THR A 330 -16.42 4.06 -6.54
C THR A 330 -17.59 3.29 -7.12
N ASN A 331 -18.69 3.98 -7.42
CA ASN A 331 -19.55 3.60 -8.52
C ASN A 331 -18.89 4.11 -9.82
N SER A 332 -19.19 3.52 -10.98
CA SER A 332 -18.58 3.91 -12.26
C SER A 332 -18.80 5.40 -12.66
N LEU A 333 -19.59 6.14 -11.87
CA LEU A 333 -19.84 7.58 -11.94
C LEU A 333 -18.82 8.44 -11.16
N THR A 334 -18.24 7.95 -10.06
CA THR A 334 -17.33 8.73 -9.18
C THR A 334 -15.91 8.87 -9.74
N LEU A 335 -15.54 8.06 -10.74
CA LEU A 335 -14.29 8.22 -11.48
C LEU A 335 -14.23 9.61 -12.14
N GLY A 336 -15.37 10.11 -12.65
CA GLY A 336 -15.48 11.45 -13.25
C GLY A 336 -15.26 12.58 -12.25
N THR A 337 -15.76 12.43 -11.02
CA THR A 337 -15.59 13.42 -9.95
C THR A 337 -14.14 13.48 -9.44
N CYS A 338 -13.46 12.33 -9.36
CA CYS A 338 -12.03 12.29 -9.04
C CYS A 338 -11.16 12.95 -10.14
N CYS A 339 -11.49 12.76 -11.42
CA CYS A 339 -10.80 13.44 -12.52
C CYS A 339 -10.97 14.96 -12.47
N GLN A 340 -12.18 15.45 -12.16
CA GLN A 340 -12.45 16.89 -12.00
C GLN A 340 -11.68 17.52 -10.83
N LEU A 341 -11.65 16.86 -9.67
CA LEU A 341 -10.92 17.37 -8.49
C LEU A 341 -9.40 17.35 -8.65
N LEU A 342 -8.87 16.49 -9.54
CA LEU A 342 -7.45 16.41 -9.87
C LEU A 342 -7.06 17.31 -11.05
N GLY A 343 -7.97 18.12 -11.60
CA GLY A 343 -7.71 18.99 -12.75
C GLY A 343 -7.39 18.23 -14.04
N LEU A 344 -7.80 16.96 -14.13
CA LEU A 344 -7.59 16.13 -15.31
C LEU A 344 -8.78 16.35 -16.26
N GLU A 345 -8.54 16.95 -17.42
CA GLU A 345 -9.56 17.09 -18.46
C GLU A 345 -10.08 15.71 -18.90
N ILE A 346 -11.39 15.52 -18.73
CA ILE A 346 -12.14 14.29 -19.06
C ILE A 346 -12.23 14.06 -20.58
N ASP A 347 -11.75 14.99 -21.40
CA ASP A 347 -11.92 14.96 -22.86
C ASP A 347 -11.22 13.79 -23.55
N SER A 348 -10.22 13.19 -22.91
CA SER A 348 -9.56 11.97 -23.38
C SER A 348 -10.37 10.67 -23.13
N LEU A 349 -11.43 10.71 -22.32
CA LEU A 349 -12.36 9.59 -22.08
C LEU A 349 -13.61 9.65 -22.97
N LYS A 350 -13.84 10.73 -23.73
CA LYS A 350 -15.00 10.90 -24.64
C LYS A 350 -15.07 9.89 -25.79
N LYS A 351 -14.01 9.11 -26.05
CA LYS A 351 -14.06 7.99 -27.01
C LYS A 351 -14.70 6.72 -26.45
N VAL A 352 -15.00 6.66 -25.15
CA VAL A 352 -15.67 5.52 -24.51
C VAL A 352 -16.90 6.03 -23.77
N ARG A 353 -18.03 6.17 -24.49
CA ARG A 353 -19.42 5.91 -24.06
C ARG A 353 -20.43 6.78 -24.82
N LYS A 354 -21.27 6.13 -25.63
CA LYS A 354 -22.70 6.47 -25.71
C LYS A 354 -23.37 5.75 -24.55
N PHE A 355 -23.77 6.47 -23.50
CA PHE A 355 -24.88 6.04 -22.65
C PHE A 355 -25.73 7.25 -22.30
N VAL A 356 -27.03 7.05 -22.52
CA VAL A 356 -28.13 8.01 -22.39
C VAL A 356 -28.33 8.35 -20.91
N ILE A 357 -28.32 9.63 -20.59
CA ILE A 357 -28.66 10.16 -19.27
C ILE A 357 -30.17 10.37 -19.22
N TYR A 358 -30.88 9.66 -18.35
CA TYR A 358 -32.20 10.07 -17.90
C TYR A 358 -32.03 10.98 -16.68
N SER A 359 -32.44 12.24 -16.82
CA SER A 359 -32.53 13.22 -15.73
C SER A 359 -33.95 13.18 -15.14
N PRO A 360 -34.14 12.97 -13.83
CA PRO A 360 -35.44 13.12 -13.21
C PRO A 360 -35.47 14.41 -12.38
N PHE A 361 -35.71 15.55 -13.03
CA PHE A 361 -36.30 16.73 -12.37
C PHE A 361 -37.12 17.52 -13.41
N PRO A 362 -38.43 17.76 -13.17
CA PRO A 362 -39.24 18.65 -13.99
C PRO A 362 -38.94 20.12 -13.65
N GLN A 363 -39.10 20.99 -14.64
CA GLN A 363 -38.89 22.44 -14.56
C GLN A 363 -39.89 23.14 -13.64
#